data_AF-A0A0E3R778-F1
#
_entry.id   AF-A0A0E3R778-F1
#
_cell.length_a   1.000
_cell.length_b   1.000
_cell.length_c   1.000
_cell.angle_alpha   90.00
_cell.angle_beta   90.00
_cell.angle_gamma   90.00
#
_symmetry.space_group_name_H-M   'P 1'
#
loop_
_entity.id
_entity.type
_entity.pdbx_description
1 polymer ?
#
loop_
_entity_poly.entity_id
_entity_poly.type
_entity_poly.pdbx_seq_one_letter_code
_entity_poly.pdbx_strand_id
1 'polypeptide(L)'
;MVLPAYNEAANIDKAVLVTAETLFKITDRFEIIIAEDGSKDGTDRIASRLAEQYAYVVHLHSEKRQGRGKALNRAFKAASGEVLCYIDVDLATDMKYLEKLIRAVSTDGYDFATGSRMMPDSDAKRPFKREFASRGYNFLVRLFLHSKLYDHQCGFKAFKREALFELLDETKNEHWFWDTEILVRAQHKEYRVMELPVYWRHGGSSKVNLAKDVKGMGSEIFRLWRELSSPLEVSGKGKFFLTAALAILILAFVATFLGASDILENVKQASFRTLVSAALVYCVSWPLRGVRFQQILNRLGNQYELGFLTGSIFISQSANVILPARIGDLSRMYILKKSKDLAFTTSFSSITVERVFDIVAITSIAILASSGATSRFELEPWMESLIKLSRLAVVLFFLILFIVSFREGNARKRLEIRNSQNGLSGKIKIFASTFLHQISIVAVRPRSFLAVTASSLLIWGIDIFTCFLVLKSFPTVGESVSSTYMISLIFLAVALGNIAKIIPITPGAIGTYEVALTAVFGLGGIKPEIGFTVAVLDHIIKNSITLIGGGLALSELGLRWREVLCTDKDVLKG
;
A
#
# COMPACT_ATOMS: atom_id res chain seq x y z
N MET A 1 34.39 -11.68 13.36
CA MET A 1 33.71 -10.97 12.26
C MET A 1 32.95 -11.98 11.42
N VAL A 2 31.70 -11.74 11.08
CA VAL A 2 30.85 -12.64 10.28
C VAL A 2 30.57 -12.00 8.92
N LEU A 3 30.73 -12.79 7.85
CA LEU A 3 30.44 -12.40 6.47
C LEU A 3 29.31 -13.30 5.92
N PRO A 4 28.05 -12.86 5.92
CA PRO A 4 26.94 -13.64 5.35
C PRO A 4 27.04 -13.67 3.82
N ALA A 5 27.15 -14.87 3.24
CA ALA A 5 27.43 -15.04 1.83
C ALA A 5 26.41 -15.96 1.15
N TYR A 6 25.74 -15.45 0.10
CA TYR A 6 24.88 -16.25 -0.76
C TYR A 6 25.04 -15.79 -2.20
N ASN A 7 25.63 -16.63 -3.06
CA ASN A 7 26.00 -16.26 -4.42
C ASN A 7 26.85 -14.98 -4.49
N GLU A 8 27.96 -14.94 -3.75
CA GLU A 8 28.92 -13.83 -3.67
C GLU A 8 30.29 -14.21 -4.23
N ALA A 9 30.38 -15.14 -5.19
CA ALA A 9 31.66 -15.63 -5.71
C ALA A 9 32.56 -14.51 -6.25
N ALA A 10 31.95 -13.44 -6.80
CA ALA A 10 32.67 -12.28 -7.31
C ALA A 10 33.27 -11.37 -6.22
N ASN A 11 32.74 -11.41 -5.00
CA ASN A 11 33.04 -10.43 -3.95
C ASN A 11 33.74 -11.04 -2.73
N ILE A 12 33.50 -12.32 -2.42
CA ILE A 12 33.88 -12.92 -1.14
C ILE A 12 35.39 -12.91 -0.88
N ASP A 13 36.21 -13.16 -1.91
CA ASP A 13 37.67 -13.15 -1.81
C ASP A 13 38.19 -11.76 -1.40
N LYS A 14 37.75 -10.73 -2.12
CA LYS A 14 38.06 -9.33 -1.79
C LYS A 14 37.53 -8.94 -0.41
N ALA A 15 36.31 -9.34 -0.07
CA ALA A 15 35.68 -9.02 1.21
C ALA A 15 36.51 -9.55 2.38
N VAL A 16 36.95 -10.80 2.33
CA VAL A 16 37.79 -11.43 3.36
C VAL A 16 39.12 -10.70 3.49
N LEU A 17 39.82 -10.45 2.38
CA LEU A 17 41.14 -9.82 2.40
C LEU A 17 41.10 -8.39 2.94
N VAL A 18 40.17 -7.56 2.48
CA VAL A 18 40.01 -6.17 2.96
C VAL A 18 39.60 -6.15 4.43
N THR A 19 38.73 -7.07 4.84
CA THR A 19 38.32 -7.21 6.25
C THR A 19 39.49 -7.59 7.14
N ALA A 20 40.28 -8.58 6.73
CA ALA A 20 41.46 -9.01 7.47
C ALA A 20 42.48 -7.87 7.58
N GLU A 21 42.81 -7.19 6.48
CA GLU A 21 43.73 -6.05 6.46
C GLU A 21 43.28 -4.93 7.42
N THR A 22 41.97 -4.68 7.48
CA THR A 22 41.42 -3.67 8.41
C THR A 22 41.48 -4.16 9.85
N LEU A 23 41.15 -5.43 10.13
CA LEU A 23 41.17 -5.99 11.47
C LEU A 23 42.58 -6.09 12.06
N PHE A 24 43.60 -6.41 11.26
CA PHE A 24 45.00 -6.39 11.69
C PHE A 24 45.46 -5.01 12.19
N LYS A 25 44.82 -3.92 11.76
CA LYS A 25 45.11 -2.56 12.24
C LYS A 25 44.39 -2.23 13.57
N ILE A 26 43.41 -3.05 13.96
CA ILE A 26 42.52 -2.81 15.11
C ILE A 26 42.85 -3.75 16.28
N THR A 27 43.14 -5.03 15.99
CA THR A 27 43.39 -6.07 16.99
C THR A 27 44.28 -7.18 16.46
N ASP A 28 45.10 -7.76 17.34
CA ASP A 28 45.95 -8.92 17.04
C ASP A 28 45.19 -10.26 17.10
N ARG A 29 43.95 -10.26 17.60
CA ARG A 29 43.13 -11.46 17.77
C ARG A 29 41.76 -11.27 17.15
N PHE A 30 41.52 -11.98 16.06
CA PHE A 30 40.21 -12.03 15.40
C PHE A 30 40.04 -13.32 14.61
N GLU A 31 38.80 -13.60 14.28
CA GLU A 31 38.41 -14.61 13.29
C GLU A 31 37.40 -14.00 12.31
N ILE A 32 37.39 -14.51 11.08
CA ILE A 32 36.45 -14.18 10.02
C ILE A 32 35.66 -15.43 9.69
N ILE A 33 34.37 -15.43 10.00
CA ILE A 33 33.47 -16.54 9.73
C ILE A 33 32.67 -16.22 8.47
N ILE A 34 32.92 -16.99 7.41
CA ILE A 34 32.13 -16.93 6.19
C ILE A 34 30.88 -17.80 6.41
N ALA A 35 29.74 -17.13 6.60
CA ALA A 35 28.46 -17.77 6.84
C ALA A 35 27.75 -17.99 5.49
N GLU A 36 28.13 -19.07 4.81
CA GLU A 36 27.63 -19.41 3.49
C GLU A 36 26.40 -20.34 3.59
N ASP A 37 25.36 -20.09 2.78
CA ASP A 37 24.14 -20.91 2.79
C ASP A 37 23.51 -21.23 1.41
N GLY A 38 23.93 -22.34 0.82
CA GLY A 38 23.28 -22.94 -0.35
C GLY A 38 23.53 -22.18 -1.65
N SER A 39 24.71 -21.57 -1.77
CA SER A 39 25.18 -20.89 -2.98
C SER A 39 25.34 -21.87 -4.15
N LYS A 40 25.21 -21.34 -5.36
CA LYS A 40 25.26 -22.11 -6.62
C LYS A 40 26.27 -21.57 -7.62
N ASP A 41 27.00 -20.52 -7.26
CA ASP A 41 27.94 -19.80 -8.12
C ASP A 41 29.42 -20.09 -7.79
N GLY A 42 29.69 -21.03 -6.88
CA GLY A 42 31.04 -21.37 -6.43
C GLY A 42 31.54 -20.59 -5.22
N THR A 43 30.68 -19.79 -4.56
CA THR A 43 31.01 -19.09 -3.30
C THR A 43 31.55 -20.05 -2.23
N ASP A 44 30.96 -21.23 -2.11
CA ASP A 44 31.34 -22.31 -1.20
C ASP A 44 32.80 -22.76 -1.42
N ARG A 45 33.20 -22.97 -2.68
CA ARG A 45 34.54 -23.41 -3.04
C ARG A 45 35.58 -22.34 -2.73
N ILE A 46 35.26 -21.08 -3.00
CA ILE A 46 36.13 -19.95 -2.70
C ILE A 46 36.28 -19.80 -1.18
N ALA A 47 35.18 -19.92 -0.43
CA ALA A 47 35.19 -19.84 1.03
C ALA A 47 36.02 -20.98 1.67
N SER A 48 35.90 -22.22 1.17
CA SER A 48 36.73 -23.35 1.62
C SER A 48 38.22 -23.10 1.36
N ARG A 49 38.58 -22.65 0.15
CA ARG A 49 39.97 -22.30 -0.19
C ARG A 49 40.53 -21.23 0.75
N LEU A 50 39.74 -20.20 1.07
CA LEU A 50 40.16 -19.13 1.98
C LEU A 50 40.37 -19.64 3.42
N ALA A 51 39.52 -20.55 3.89
CA ALA A 51 39.67 -21.17 5.22
C ALA A 51 40.90 -22.10 5.30
N GLU A 52 41.25 -22.79 4.21
CA GLU A 52 42.48 -23.57 4.12
C GLU A 52 43.74 -22.69 4.08
N GLN A 53 43.65 -21.54 3.41
CA GLN A 53 44.77 -20.63 3.21
C GLN A 53 45.07 -19.74 4.42
N TYR A 54 44.05 -19.34 5.19
CA TYR A 54 44.18 -18.37 6.27
C TYR A 54 43.60 -18.92 7.57
N ALA A 55 44.47 -19.10 8.58
CA ALA A 55 44.08 -19.66 9.88
C ALA A 55 43.03 -18.84 10.65
N TYR A 56 42.89 -17.55 10.34
CA TYR A 56 41.87 -16.67 10.92
C TYR A 56 40.53 -16.73 10.15
N VAL A 57 40.38 -17.59 9.14
CA VAL A 57 39.15 -17.73 8.35
C VAL A 57 38.49 -19.07 8.63
N VAL A 58 37.20 -19.04 8.92
CA VAL A 58 36.36 -20.22 9.14
C VAL A 58 35.23 -20.24 8.12
N HIS A 59 35.08 -21.33 7.38
CA HIS A 59 33.97 -21.52 6.46
C HIS A 59 32.85 -22.32 7.13
N LEU A 60 31.66 -21.71 7.27
CA LEU A 60 30.46 -22.38 7.75
C LEU A 60 29.47 -22.61 6.60
N HIS A 61 29.54 -23.80 6.01
CA HIS A 61 28.68 -24.19 4.89
C HIS A 61 27.30 -24.69 5.33
N SER A 62 26.26 -24.47 4.51
CA SER A 62 24.96 -25.12 4.64
C SER A 62 24.44 -25.49 3.25
N GLU A 63 24.11 -26.77 3.05
CA GLU A 63 23.59 -27.30 1.77
C GLU A 63 22.30 -26.61 1.29
N LYS A 64 21.46 -26.18 2.23
CA LYS A 64 20.19 -25.49 1.95
C LYS A 64 20.31 -24.02 2.30
N ARG A 65 19.67 -23.17 1.46
CA ARG A 65 19.50 -21.75 1.75
C ARG A 65 18.61 -21.58 2.98
N GLN A 66 19.17 -21.05 4.06
CA GLN A 66 18.50 -20.90 5.34
C GLN A 66 17.93 -19.50 5.53
N GLY A 67 18.53 -18.50 4.90
CA GLY A 67 18.19 -17.10 5.09
C GLY A 67 19.17 -16.36 5.98
N ARG A 68 19.27 -15.04 5.78
CA ARG A 68 20.27 -14.18 6.42
C ARG A 68 20.28 -14.29 7.95
N GLY A 69 19.12 -14.16 8.62
CA GLY A 69 19.04 -14.24 10.08
C GLY A 69 19.49 -15.60 10.62
N LYS A 70 19.08 -16.71 9.99
CA LYS A 70 19.59 -18.06 10.33
C LYS A 70 21.09 -18.21 10.16
N ALA A 71 21.61 -17.74 9.02
CA ALA A 71 23.04 -17.81 8.73
C ALA A 71 23.85 -17.01 9.77
N LEU A 72 23.39 -15.80 10.12
CA LEU A 72 23.98 -14.98 11.17
C LEU A 72 23.90 -15.66 12.54
N ASN A 73 22.74 -16.17 12.96
CA ASN A 73 22.58 -16.86 14.24
C ASN A 73 23.52 -18.06 14.36
N ARG A 74 23.62 -18.87 13.31
CA ARG A 74 24.53 -20.03 13.26
C ARG A 74 25.99 -19.60 13.38
N ALA A 75 26.39 -18.55 12.68
CA ALA A 75 27.75 -18.04 12.71
C ALA A 75 28.10 -17.40 14.06
N PHE A 76 27.22 -16.61 14.66
CA PHE A 76 27.44 -16.04 15.98
C PHE A 76 27.54 -17.10 17.07
N LYS A 77 26.73 -18.17 16.99
CA LYS A 77 26.83 -19.31 17.92
C LYS A 77 28.13 -20.09 17.79
N ALA A 78 28.71 -20.13 16.58
CA ALA A 78 30.01 -20.78 16.33
C ALA A 78 31.22 -19.87 16.64
N ALA A 79 31.03 -18.55 16.70
CA ALA A 79 32.10 -17.60 16.98
C ALA A 79 32.63 -17.71 18.41
N SER A 80 33.93 -17.51 18.57
CA SER A 80 34.66 -17.50 19.84
C SER A 80 34.91 -16.08 20.39
N GLY A 81 34.76 -15.05 19.57
CA GLY A 81 35.04 -13.65 19.97
C GLY A 81 34.06 -13.08 21.03
N GLU A 82 34.59 -12.17 21.85
CA GLU A 82 33.84 -11.36 22.85
C GLU A 82 33.01 -10.25 22.18
N VAL A 83 33.54 -9.66 21.11
CA VAL A 83 32.83 -8.70 20.26
C VAL A 83 32.45 -9.37 18.95
N LEU A 84 31.15 -9.43 18.69
CA LEU A 84 30.59 -10.05 17.50
C LEU A 84 30.24 -8.97 16.49
N CYS A 85 30.76 -9.07 15.28
CA CYS A 85 30.46 -8.11 14.22
C CYS A 85 29.96 -8.85 12.99
N TYR A 86 29.13 -8.20 12.18
CA TYR A 86 28.92 -8.62 10.81
C TYR A 86 28.91 -7.42 9.86
N ILE A 87 29.37 -7.65 8.64
CA ILE A 87 29.33 -6.69 7.55
C ILE A 87 28.85 -7.35 6.25
N ASP A 88 28.23 -6.59 5.36
CA ASP A 88 27.87 -7.08 4.02
C ASP A 88 29.10 -7.34 3.14
N VAL A 89 29.05 -8.44 2.38
CA VAL A 89 30.16 -8.93 1.53
C VAL A 89 30.44 -7.99 0.36
N ASP A 90 29.50 -7.13 -0.02
CA ASP A 90 29.69 -6.13 -1.08
C ASP A 90 30.60 -4.96 -0.68
N LEU A 91 31.00 -4.88 0.59
CA LEU A 91 31.78 -3.78 1.18
C LEU A 91 31.18 -2.40 0.85
N ALA A 92 29.84 -2.32 0.76
CA ALA A 92 29.16 -1.07 0.43
C ALA A 92 29.34 0.01 1.50
N THR A 93 29.62 -0.40 2.74
CA THR A 93 29.98 0.50 3.84
C THR A 93 31.49 0.68 3.90
N ASP A 94 31.95 1.94 4.00
CA ASP A 94 33.38 2.26 4.10
C ASP A 94 34.02 1.64 5.35
N MET A 95 35.08 0.86 5.15
CA MET A 95 35.76 0.11 6.22
C MET A 95 36.49 1.01 7.22
N LYS A 96 36.69 2.30 6.93
CA LYS A 96 37.26 3.26 7.91
C LYS A 96 36.41 3.38 9.18
N TYR A 97 35.12 3.06 9.11
CA TYR A 97 34.21 3.10 10.25
C TYR A 97 34.29 1.83 11.12
N LEU A 98 34.99 0.79 10.69
CA LEU A 98 35.02 -0.50 11.39
C LEU A 98 35.65 -0.38 12.78
N GLU A 99 36.74 0.37 12.91
CA GLU A 99 37.37 0.60 14.21
C GLU A 99 36.41 1.27 15.19
N LYS A 100 35.71 2.32 14.74
CA LYS A 100 34.71 3.03 15.56
C LYS A 100 33.54 2.12 15.94
N LEU A 101 33.08 1.26 15.02
CA LEU A 101 32.01 0.30 15.27
C LEU A 101 32.41 -0.71 16.36
N ILE A 102 33.63 -1.24 16.29
CA ILE A 102 34.15 -2.21 17.27
C ILE A 102 34.36 -1.55 18.63
N ARG A 103 35.05 -0.40 18.67
CA ARG A 103 35.32 0.36 19.90
C ARG A 103 34.05 0.77 20.65
N ALA A 104 32.98 1.10 19.93
CA ALA A 104 31.69 1.41 20.54
C ALA A 104 31.23 0.30 21.51
N VAL A 105 31.45 -0.96 21.13
CA VAL A 105 31.07 -2.12 21.95
C VAL A 105 32.18 -2.53 22.91
N SER A 106 33.43 -2.60 22.44
CA SER A 106 34.53 -3.13 23.24
C SER A 106 35.01 -2.19 24.34
N THR A 107 34.99 -0.87 24.12
CA THR A 107 35.56 0.13 25.03
C THR A 107 34.57 1.18 25.51
N ASP A 108 33.64 1.61 24.66
CA ASP A 108 32.79 2.78 24.96
C ASP A 108 31.52 2.41 25.76
N GLY A 109 31.34 1.12 26.05
CA GLY A 109 30.30 0.58 26.93
C GLY A 109 28.92 0.52 26.29
N TYR A 110 28.81 0.45 24.96
CA TYR A 110 27.56 0.12 24.28
C TYR A 110 27.41 -1.39 24.15
N ASP A 111 26.18 -1.87 24.18
CA ASP A 111 25.87 -3.30 24.00
C ASP A 111 25.71 -3.64 22.52
N PHE A 112 25.24 -2.68 21.73
CA PHE A 112 25.02 -2.80 20.28
C PHE A 112 25.55 -1.54 19.59
N ALA A 113 26.13 -1.70 18.40
CA ALA A 113 26.50 -0.60 17.52
C ALA A 113 26.08 -0.92 16.08
N THR A 114 25.54 0.07 15.36
CA THR A 114 25.12 -0.08 13.96
C THR A 114 25.50 1.13 13.12
N GLY A 115 25.93 0.86 11.90
CA GLY A 115 25.99 1.88 10.84
C GLY A 115 24.60 2.41 10.50
N SER A 116 24.55 3.65 10.02
CA SER A 116 23.34 4.28 9.53
C SER A 116 23.57 5.02 8.24
N ARG A 117 22.73 4.72 7.25
CA ARG A 117 22.69 5.42 5.96
C ARG A 117 21.74 6.61 5.99
N MET A 118 21.12 6.88 7.14
CA MET A 118 19.94 7.74 7.25
C MET A 118 20.08 8.84 8.30
N MET A 119 21.19 8.87 9.03
CA MET A 119 21.51 10.00 9.90
C MET A 119 21.84 11.25 9.07
N PRO A 120 21.65 12.46 9.62
CA PRO A 120 21.96 13.71 8.92
C PRO A 120 23.39 13.78 8.36
N ASP A 121 24.36 13.22 9.09
CA ASP A 121 25.78 13.22 8.70
C ASP A 121 26.19 12.04 7.80
N SER A 122 25.23 11.19 7.41
CA SER A 122 25.49 10.04 6.52
C SER A 122 25.57 10.48 5.06
N ASP A 123 26.49 9.89 4.29
CA ASP A 123 26.55 10.06 2.83
C ASP A 123 26.22 8.73 2.14
N ALA A 124 24.94 8.58 1.77
CA ALA A 124 24.44 7.44 1.02
C ALA A 124 23.74 7.90 -0.26
N LYS A 125 24.29 7.56 -1.43
CA LYS A 125 23.65 7.79 -2.73
C LYS A 125 22.95 6.52 -3.19
N ARG A 126 21.62 6.59 -3.40
CA ARG A 126 20.81 5.47 -3.93
C ARG A 126 19.68 5.96 -4.82
N PRO A 127 19.14 5.08 -5.70
CA PRO A 127 18.00 5.42 -6.53
C PRO A 127 16.78 5.84 -5.69
N PHE A 128 16.05 6.86 -6.14
CA PHE A 128 14.92 7.49 -5.45
C PHE A 128 13.88 6.47 -4.91
N LYS A 129 13.53 5.46 -5.72
CA LYS A 129 12.58 4.41 -5.32
C LYS A 129 13.02 3.62 -4.08
N ARG A 130 14.33 3.37 -3.93
CA ARG A 130 14.89 2.66 -2.77
C ARG A 130 15.05 3.57 -1.56
N GLU A 131 15.36 4.84 -1.77
CA GLU A 131 15.37 5.84 -0.69
C GLU A 131 13.99 5.95 -0.06
N PHE A 132 12.95 6.09 -0.88
CA PHE A 132 11.56 6.19 -0.40
C PHE A 132 11.14 4.95 0.40
N ALA A 133 11.36 3.76 -0.15
CA ALA A 133 11.01 2.51 0.52
C ALA A 133 11.76 2.33 1.85
N SER A 134 13.06 2.67 1.90
CA SER A 134 13.89 2.57 3.10
C SER A 134 13.52 3.60 4.16
N ARG A 135 13.23 4.85 3.77
CA ARG A 135 12.71 5.89 4.67
C ARG A 135 11.34 5.54 5.21
N GLY A 136 10.43 5.07 4.36
CA GLY A 136 9.10 4.64 4.77
C GLY A 136 9.17 3.47 5.74
N TYR A 137 10.00 2.47 5.46
CA TYR A 137 10.23 1.35 6.35
C TYR A 137 10.72 1.79 7.75
N ASN A 138 11.80 2.58 7.80
CA ASN A 138 12.35 3.02 9.08
C ASN A 138 11.41 3.96 9.83
N PHE A 139 10.63 4.79 9.12
CA PHE A 139 9.57 5.59 9.73
C PHE A 139 8.51 4.70 10.41
N LEU A 140 8.04 3.65 9.75
CA LEU A 140 7.07 2.72 10.33
C LEU A 140 7.64 1.96 11.54
N VAL A 141 8.90 1.53 11.48
CA VAL A 141 9.57 0.89 12.62
C VAL A 141 9.64 1.84 13.82
N ARG A 142 10.09 3.08 13.61
CA ARG A 142 10.16 4.09 14.68
C ARG A 142 8.79 4.40 15.26
N LEU A 143 7.77 4.54 14.40
CA LEU A 143 6.42 4.87 14.81
C LEU A 143 5.75 3.75 15.61
N PHE A 144 5.76 2.51 15.09
CA PHE A 144 5.05 1.40 15.73
C PHE A 144 5.86 0.76 16.84
N LEU A 145 7.17 0.58 16.65
CA LEU A 145 8.02 -0.15 17.58
C LEU A 145 8.74 0.75 18.58
N HIS A 146 8.48 2.06 18.53
CA HIS A 146 9.07 3.09 19.41
C HIS A 146 10.61 3.12 19.37
N SER A 147 11.21 2.73 18.24
CA SER A 147 12.65 2.78 18.06
C SER A 147 13.16 4.22 17.89
N LYS A 148 14.32 4.49 18.50
CA LYS A 148 15.05 5.76 18.37
C LYS A 148 16.02 5.80 17.17
N LEU A 149 16.28 4.66 16.51
CA LEU A 149 17.28 4.56 15.44
C LEU A 149 16.75 5.07 14.10
N TYR A 150 17.61 5.63 13.26
CA TYR A 150 17.29 6.07 11.90
C TYR A 150 17.34 4.92 10.88
N ASP A 151 18.25 3.96 11.02
CA ASP A 151 18.45 2.87 10.07
C ASP A 151 18.62 1.49 10.74
N HIS A 152 17.59 0.66 10.62
CA HIS A 152 17.58 -0.68 11.20
C HIS A 152 18.22 -1.72 10.28
N GLN A 153 18.29 -1.45 8.97
CA GLN A 153 18.63 -2.45 7.95
C GLN A 153 20.08 -2.34 7.46
N CYS A 154 20.91 -1.49 8.07
CA CYS A 154 22.30 -1.35 7.68
C CYS A 154 23.07 -2.63 8.02
N GLY A 155 23.68 -3.26 7.02
CA GLY A 155 24.50 -4.46 7.17
C GLY A 155 25.91 -4.19 7.66
N PHE A 156 26.02 -3.43 8.74
CA PHE A 156 27.29 -3.04 9.36
C PHE A 156 27.05 -2.89 10.86
N LYS A 157 27.22 -3.97 11.62
CA LYS A 157 26.82 -4.04 13.03
C LYS A 157 27.86 -4.72 13.91
N ALA A 158 27.97 -4.27 15.15
CA ALA A 158 28.74 -4.89 16.23
C ALA A 158 27.86 -5.09 17.46
N PHE A 159 28.17 -6.14 18.22
CA PHE A 159 27.39 -6.60 19.34
C PHE A 159 28.30 -7.11 20.44
N LYS A 160 27.93 -6.81 21.69
CA LYS A 160 28.47 -7.47 22.85
C LYS A 160 27.91 -8.89 22.89
N ARG A 161 28.79 -9.89 23.05
CA ARG A 161 28.40 -11.31 22.96
C ARG A 161 27.24 -11.65 23.89
N GLU A 162 27.35 -11.28 25.16
CA GLU A 162 26.35 -11.65 26.18
C GLU A 162 24.98 -11.04 25.83
N ALA A 163 24.96 -9.76 25.46
CA ALA A 163 23.75 -9.03 25.12
C ALA A 163 23.08 -9.57 23.84
N LEU A 164 23.88 -9.93 22.82
CA LEU A 164 23.34 -10.54 21.61
C LEU A 164 22.68 -11.89 21.92
N PHE A 165 23.37 -12.75 22.70
CA PHE A 165 22.90 -14.10 22.97
C PHE A 165 21.60 -14.13 23.77
N GLU A 166 21.37 -13.18 24.67
CA GLU A 166 20.09 -13.04 25.36
C GLU A 166 18.93 -12.73 24.40
N LEU A 167 19.18 -11.99 23.32
CA LEU A 167 18.17 -11.62 22.34
C LEU A 167 18.01 -12.63 21.20
N LEU A 168 19.01 -13.47 20.94
CA LEU A 168 18.97 -14.46 19.86
C LEU A 168 17.80 -15.43 20.01
N ASP A 169 17.49 -15.85 21.23
CA ASP A 169 16.43 -16.83 21.50
C ASP A 169 15.02 -16.20 21.46
N GLU A 170 14.93 -14.87 21.64
CA GLU A 170 13.68 -14.12 21.51
C GLU A 170 13.38 -13.68 20.07
N THR A 171 14.41 -13.64 19.23
CA THR A 171 14.31 -13.18 17.85
C THR A 171 13.68 -14.27 16.97
N LYS A 172 12.45 -14.05 16.53
CA LYS A 172 11.70 -15.04 15.75
C LYS A 172 11.96 -14.96 14.26
N ASN A 173 12.31 -13.79 13.73
CA ASN A 173 12.54 -13.67 12.31
C ASN A 173 13.93 -14.20 11.91
N GLU A 174 13.92 -15.13 10.99
CA GLU A 174 15.11 -15.86 10.53
C GLU A 174 15.67 -15.31 9.19
N HIS A 175 15.10 -14.23 8.69
CA HIS A 175 15.41 -13.63 7.38
C HIS A 175 15.76 -12.13 7.51
N TRP A 176 15.23 -11.28 6.62
CA TRP A 176 15.60 -9.87 6.49
C TRP A 176 15.15 -8.96 7.64
N PHE A 177 14.13 -9.37 8.41
CA PHE A 177 13.65 -8.58 9.54
C PHE A 177 14.47 -8.80 10.81
N TRP A 178 15.37 -9.80 10.82
CA TRP A 178 16.25 -10.11 11.93
C TRP A 178 17.00 -8.87 12.46
N ASP A 179 17.57 -8.06 11.56
CA ASP A 179 18.30 -6.84 11.91
C ASP A 179 17.45 -5.83 12.68
N THR A 180 16.17 -5.75 12.33
CA THR A 180 15.24 -4.82 12.97
C THR A 180 14.73 -5.38 14.27
N GLU A 181 14.37 -6.66 14.31
CA GLU A 181 13.89 -7.31 15.52
C GLU A 181 14.94 -7.28 16.63
N ILE A 182 16.21 -7.59 16.32
CA ILE A 182 17.29 -7.59 17.31
C ILE A 182 17.52 -6.19 17.91
N LEU A 183 17.55 -5.14 17.08
CA LEU A 183 17.79 -3.77 17.53
C LEU A 183 16.59 -3.20 18.31
N VAL A 184 15.37 -3.49 17.87
CA VAL A 184 14.16 -3.04 18.58
C VAL A 184 14.05 -3.74 19.93
N ARG A 185 14.27 -5.06 19.99
CA ARG A 185 14.27 -5.80 21.26
C ARG A 185 15.37 -5.30 22.20
N ALA A 186 16.56 -4.99 21.66
CA ALA A 186 17.64 -4.40 22.44
C ALA A 186 17.19 -3.10 23.12
N GLN A 187 16.56 -2.19 22.37
CA GLN A 187 16.06 -0.93 22.92
C GLN A 187 14.94 -1.11 23.96
N HIS A 188 14.05 -2.10 23.76
CA HIS A 188 12.98 -2.42 24.73
C HIS A 188 13.50 -3.05 26.02
N LYS A 189 14.64 -3.76 25.96
CA LYS A 189 15.37 -4.26 27.14
C LYS A 189 16.36 -3.24 27.72
N GLU A 190 16.27 -1.98 27.29
CA GLU A 190 17.13 -0.88 27.76
C GLU A 190 18.63 -1.05 27.48
N TYR A 191 18.99 -1.93 26.55
CA TYR A 191 20.38 -2.06 26.08
C TYR A 191 20.84 -0.77 25.40
N ARG A 192 22.13 -0.44 25.57
CA ARG A 192 22.74 0.75 24.99
C ARG A 192 23.07 0.49 23.52
N VAL A 193 22.29 1.10 22.62
CA VAL A 193 22.49 0.99 21.16
C VAL A 193 23.10 2.28 20.60
N MET A 194 24.30 2.19 20.03
CA MET A 194 24.94 3.28 19.28
C MET A 194 24.57 3.22 17.80
N GLU A 195 24.22 4.37 17.22
CA GLU A 195 24.05 4.53 15.77
C GLU A 195 25.11 5.51 15.25
N LEU A 196 25.89 5.08 14.25
CA LEU A 196 26.92 5.92 13.63
C LEU A 196 26.61 6.25 12.17
N PRO A 197 26.78 7.51 11.73
CA PRO A 197 26.66 7.86 10.33
C PRO A 197 27.78 7.20 9.53
N VAL A 198 27.43 6.56 8.41
CA VAL A 198 28.40 5.92 7.52
C VAL A 198 28.33 6.45 6.10
N TYR A 199 29.47 6.37 5.41
CA TYR A 199 29.54 6.50 3.97
C TYR A 199 29.14 5.17 3.34
N TRP A 200 28.14 5.21 2.47
CA TRP A 200 27.61 4.04 1.81
C TRP A 200 27.48 4.27 0.30
N ARG A 201 27.98 3.32 -0.49
CA ARG A 201 27.87 3.33 -1.94
C ARG A 201 27.33 2.00 -2.43
N HIS A 202 26.45 2.04 -3.41
CA HIS A 202 25.78 0.85 -3.88
C HIS A 202 26.76 -0.14 -4.51
N GLY A 203 26.98 -1.27 -3.85
CA GLY A 203 27.64 -2.44 -4.44
C GLY A 203 26.66 -3.19 -5.35
N GLY A 204 27.05 -3.36 -6.62
CA GLY A 204 26.51 -4.36 -7.57
C GLY A 204 24.99 -4.57 -7.66
N SER A 205 24.60 -5.70 -8.26
CA SER A 205 23.20 -6.07 -8.48
C SER A 205 22.51 -6.47 -7.16
N SER A 206 21.41 -5.79 -6.85
CA SER A 206 20.63 -6.09 -5.64
C SER A 206 19.74 -7.32 -5.83
N LYS A 207 19.79 -8.22 -4.85
CA LYS A 207 18.94 -9.43 -4.79
C LYS A 207 17.57 -9.18 -4.13
N VAL A 208 17.22 -7.92 -3.88
CA VAL A 208 16.00 -7.49 -3.15
C VAL A 208 14.80 -7.46 -4.10
N ASN A 209 13.70 -8.14 -3.73
CA ASN A 209 12.44 -8.09 -4.46
C ASN A 209 11.46 -7.17 -3.71
N LEU A 210 11.41 -5.91 -4.14
CA LEU A 210 10.71 -4.83 -3.44
C LEU A 210 9.25 -5.15 -3.06
N ALA A 211 8.49 -5.83 -3.92
CA ALA A 211 7.08 -6.12 -3.64
C ALA A 211 6.90 -7.24 -2.59
N LYS A 212 7.71 -8.32 -2.68
CA LYS A 212 7.68 -9.42 -1.71
C LYS A 212 8.22 -8.97 -0.35
N ASP A 213 9.27 -8.15 -0.38
CA ASP A 213 9.95 -7.68 0.81
C ASP A 213 9.13 -6.62 1.55
N VAL A 214 8.42 -5.71 0.86
CA VAL A 214 7.50 -4.76 1.52
C VAL A 214 6.37 -5.48 2.27
N LYS A 215 5.75 -6.50 1.65
CA LYS A 215 4.68 -7.26 2.30
C LYS A 215 5.20 -8.05 3.51
N GLY A 216 6.34 -8.72 3.35
CA GLY A 216 6.96 -9.50 4.43
C GLY A 216 7.42 -8.62 5.59
N MET A 217 8.18 -7.57 5.31
CA MET A 217 8.71 -6.66 6.33
C MET A 217 7.60 -5.92 7.07
N GLY A 218 6.53 -5.49 6.38
CA GLY A 218 5.37 -4.86 7.01
C GLY A 218 4.62 -5.79 7.97
N SER A 219 4.41 -7.06 7.62
CA SER A 219 3.77 -8.02 8.53
C SER A 219 4.63 -8.31 9.76
N GLU A 220 5.95 -8.29 9.62
CA GLU A 220 6.86 -8.50 10.75
C GLU A 220 6.89 -7.30 11.71
N ILE A 221 6.81 -6.07 11.21
CA ILE A 221 6.59 -4.88 12.07
C ILE A 221 5.32 -5.07 12.90
N PHE A 222 4.21 -5.46 12.25
CA PHE A 222 2.94 -5.66 12.96
C PHE A 222 3.00 -6.81 13.97
N ARG A 223 3.65 -7.93 13.61
CA ARG A 223 3.88 -9.05 14.54
C ARG A 223 4.65 -8.58 15.77
N LEU A 224 5.79 -7.94 15.58
CA LEU A 224 6.65 -7.50 16.67
C LEU A 224 5.96 -6.42 17.52
N TRP A 225 5.23 -5.51 16.88
CA TRP A 225 4.41 -4.50 17.58
C TRP A 225 3.40 -5.16 18.51
N ARG A 226 2.70 -6.20 18.06
CA ARG A 226 1.74 -6.95 18.87
C ARG A 226 2.41 -7.73 20.01
N GLU A 227 3.64 -8.19 19.81
CA GLU A 227 4.40 -8.89 20.85
C GLU A 227 4.93 -7.93 21.94
N LEU A 228 5.37 -6.74 21.55
CA LEU A 228 5.94 -5.74 22.47
C LEU A 228 4.89 -4.83 23.11
N SER A 229 3.74 -4.65 22.46
CA SER A 229 2.63 -3.88 23.04
C SER A 229 1.84 -4.79 23.97
N SER A 230 1.63 -4.35 25.21
CA SER A 230 0.49 -4.86 25.98
C SER A 230 -0.78 -4.66 25.14
N PRO A 231 -1.76 -5.59 25.15
CA PRO A 231 -2.98 -5.41 24.39
C PRO A 231 -3.68 -4.16 24.93
N LEU A 232 -3.46 -3.03 24.28
CA LEU A 232 -4.26 -1.85 24.50
C LEU A 232 -5.67 -2.27 24.11
N GLU A 233 -6.55 -2.39 25.11
CA GLU A 233 -8.00 -2.47 24.92
C GLU A 233 -8.47 -1.12 24.39
N VAL A 234 -8.09 -0.82 23.15
CA VAL A 234 -8.56 0.35 22.45
C VAL A 234 -10.02 0.08 22.10
N SER A 235 -10.93 0.69 22.86
CA SER A 235 -12.36 0.73 22.56
C SER A 235 -12.58 1.12 21.09
N GLY A 236 -13.70 0.69 20.49
CA GLY A 236 -13.98 0.91 19.06
C GLY A 236 -13.80 2.36 18.58
N LYS A 237 -13.96 3.36 19.46
CA LYS A 237 -13.67 4.76 19.14
C LYS A 237 -12.18 5.08 19.04
N GLY A 238 -11.33 4.51 19.90
CA GLY A 238 -9.89 4.75 19.86
C GLY A 238 -9.22 4.12 18.63
N LYS A 239 -9.76 3.01 18.10
CA LYS A 239 -9.26 2.39 16.86
C LYS A 239 -9.44 3.33 15.66
N PHE A 240 -10.56 4.06 15.62
CA PHE A 240 -10.81 5.07 14.58
C PHE A 240 -9.78 6.21 14.65
N PHE A 241 -9.57 6.81 15.83
CA PHE A 241 -8.57 7.87 16.01
C PHE A 241 -7.15 7.40 15.64
N LEU A 242 -6.79 6.16 15.98
CA LEU A 242 -5.49 5.59 15.64
C LEU A 242 -5.32 5.45 14.11
N THR A 243 -6.33 4.95 13.39
CA THR A 243 -6.27 4.82 11.93
C THR A 243 -6.24 6.17 11.20
N ALA A 244 -6.97 7.16 11.71
CA ALA A 244 -6.94 8.53 11.17
C ALA A 244 -5.59 9.20 11.44
N ALA A 245 -5.04 9.05 12.65
CA ALA A 245 -3.71 9.54 13.01
C ALA A 245 -2.62 8.90 12.13
N LEU A 246 -2.72 7.59 11.87
CA LEU A 246 -1.80 6.88 10.98
C LEU A 246 -1.88 7.43 9.54
N ALA A 247 -3.08 7.68 9.01
CA ALA A 247 -3.23 8.26 7.68
C ALA A 247 -2.61 9.66 7.59
N ILE A 248 -2.81 10.50 8.61
CA ILE A 248 -2.19 11.84 8.69
C ILE A 248 -0.67 11.73 8.78
N LEU A 249 -0.15 10.79 9.58
CA LEU A 249 1.28 10.54 9.71
C LEU A 249 1.91 10.06 8.40
N ILE A 250 1.21 9.21 7.64
CA ILE A 250 1.64 8.78 6.30
C ILE A 250 1.69 9.98 5.35
N LEU A 251 0.66 10.83 5.33
CA LEU A 251 0.66 12.04 4.50
C LEU A 251 1.78 13.00 4.90
N ALA A 252 1.99 13.22 6.19
CA ALA A 252 3.06 14.07 6.71
C ALA A 252 4.44 13.52 6.32
N PHE A 253 4.64 12.20 6.45
CA PHE A 253 5.86 11.53 6.02
C PHE A 253 6.11 11.73 4.51
N VAL A 254 5.11 11.49 3.66
CA VAL A 254 5.22 11.72 2.21
C VAL A 254 5.52 13.20 1.91
N ALA A 255 4.86 14.13 2.61
CA ALA A 255 5.11 15.55 2.44
C ALA A 255 6.54 15.95 2.83
N THR A 256 7.08 15.43 3.94
CA THR A 256 8.48 15.66 4.33
C THR A 256 9.47 15.09 3.33
N PHE A 257 9.14 13.96 2.70
CA PHE A 257 9.99 13.32 1.71
C PHE A 257 10.02 14.08 0.37
N LEU A 258 8.87 14.62 -0.05
CA LEU A 258 8.75 15.39 -1.29
C LEU A 258 9.25 16.84 -1.13
N GLY A 259 9.25 17.40 0.08
CA GLY A 259 9.60 18.80 0.33
C GLY A 259 8.39 19.55 0.87
N ALA A 260 8.24 19.56 2.20
CA ALA A 260 7.06 20.14 2.85
C ALA A 260 6.95 21.67 2.62
N SER A 261 8.09 22.36 2.48
CA SER A 261 8.14 23.78 2.09
C SER A 261 7.50 24.01 0.72
N ASP A 262 7.87 23.18 -0.25
CA ASP A 262 7.48 23.34 -1.64
C ASP A 262 6.00 23.01 -1.80
N ILE A 263 5.51 21.99 -1.09
CA ILE A 263 4.08 21.68 -1.01
C ILE A 263 3.29 22.86 -0.41
N LEU A 264 3.76 23.44 0.70
CA LEU A 264 3.09 24.58 1.33
C LEU A 264 3.07 25.80 0.42
N GLU A 265 4.16 26.04 -0.31
CA GLU A 265 4.23 27.11 -1.30
C GLU A 265 3.26 26.85 -2.47
N ASN A 266 3.22 25.63 -2.99
CA ASN A 266 2.27 25.23 -4.04
C ASN A 266 0.81 25.48 -3.61
N VAL A 267 0.45 25.11 -2.36
CA VAL A 267 -0.90 25.36 -1.82
C VAL A 267 -1.23 26.86 -1.82
N LYS A 268 -0.27 27.72 -1.46
CA LYS A 268 -0.47 29.18 -1.46
C LYS A 268 -0.63 29.76 -2.86
N GLN A 269 -0.01 29.14 -3.86
CA GLN A 269 -0.11 29.55 -5.26
C GLN A 269 -1.41 29.08 -5.94
N ALA A 270 -2.13 28.12 -5.34
CA ALA A 270 -3.36 27.60 -5.91
C ALA A 270 -4.48 28.65 -5.96
N SER A 271 -5.08 28.84 -7.13
CA SER A 271 -6.21 29.76 -7.32
C SER A 271 -7.43 29.28 -6.53
N PHE A 272 -7.75 29.99 -5.45
CA PHE A 272 -8.92 29.74 -4.62
C PHE A 272 -10.23 29.74 -5.43
N ARG A 273 -10.38 30.67 -6.39
CA ARG A 273 -11.56 30.75 -7.26
C ARG A 273 -11.73 29.47 -8.08
N THR A 274 -10.64 28.92 -8.61
CA THR A 274 -10.68 27.69 -9.41
C THR A 274 -11.01 26.47 -8.53
N LEU A 275 -10.48 26.43 -7.30
CA LEU A 275 -10.82 25.37 -6.33
C LEU A 275 -12.30 25.40 -5.92
N VAL A 276 -12.87 26.59 -5.72
CA VAL A 276 -14.32 26.74 -5.47
C VAL A 276 -15.13 26.24 -6.67
N SER A 277 -14.74 26.58 -7.89
CA SER A 277 -15.38 26.05 -9.11
C SER A 277 -15.29 24.52 -9.18
N ALA A 278 -14.15 23.93 -8.82
CA ALA A 278 -13.98 22.48 -8.74
C ALA A 278 -14.95 21.85 -7.73
N ALA A 279 -15.08 22.44 -6.54
CA ALA A 279 -16.03 22.01 -5.52
C ALA A 279 -17.49 22.07 -6.00
N LEU A 280 -17.88 23.17 -6.64
CA LEU A 280 -19.24 23.34 -7.20
C LEU A 280 -19.54 22.33 -8.29
N VAL A 281 -18.59 22.08 -9.20
CA VAL A 281 -18.69 21.05 -10.23
C VAL A 281 -18.87 19.67 -9.59
N TYR A 282 -18.10 19.35 -8.56
CA TYR A 282 -18.21 18.06 -7.88
C TYR A 282 -19.57 17.86 -7.19
N CYS A 283 -20.16 18.93 -6.63
CA CYS A 283 -21.51 18.89 -6.04
C CYS A 283 -22.57 18.40 -7.05
N VAL A 284 -22.45 18.74 -8.34
CA VAL A 284 -23.37 18.30 -9.40
C VAL A 284 -23.36 16.78 -9.58
N SER A 285 -22.26 16.11 -9.22
CA SER A 285 -22.17 14.64 -9.32
C SER A 285 -23.16 13.91 -8.40
N TRP A 286 -23.59 14.51 -7.29
CA TRP A 286 -24.39 13.83 -6.27
C TRP A 286 -25.84 13.59 -6.67
N PRO A 287 -26.60 14.59 -7.16
CA PRO A 287 -27.91 14.34 -7.74
C PRO A 287 -27.86 13.33 -8.89
N LEU A 288 -26.81 13.35 -9.72
CA LEU A 288 -26.63 12.39 -10.81
C LEU A 288 -26.40 10.96 -10.30
N ARG A 289 -25.62 10.78 -9.22
CA ARG A 289 -25.47 9.50 -8.52
C ARG A 289 -26.82 8.99 -8.01
N GLY A 290 -27.66 9.88 -7.46
CA GLY A 290 -29.03 9.58 -7.06
C GLY A 290 -29.92 9.15 -8.24
N VAL A 291 -29.89 9.89 -9.35
CA VAL A 291 -30.66 9.56 -10.58
C VAL A 291 -30.25 8.19 -11.12
N ARG A 292 -28.95 7.91 -11.18
CA ARG A 292 -28.45 6.60 -11.58
C ARG A 292 -28.97 5.49 -10.68
N PHE A 293 -28.91 5.69 -9.37
CA PHE A 293 -29.39 4.69 -8.42
C PHE A 293 -30.91 4.48 -8.52
N GLN A 294 -31.67 5.56 -8.75
CA GLN A 294 -33.10 5.52 -9.04
C GLN A 294 -33.40 4.74 -10.33
N GLN A 295 -32.61 4.93 -11.40
CA GLN A 295 -32.75 4.17 -12.63
C GLN A 295 -32.56 2.67 -12.40
N ILE A 296 -31.60 2.27 -11.55
CA ILE A 296 -31.37 0.86 -11.20
C ILE A 296 -32.58 0.31 -10.41
N LEU A 297 -33.00 0.97 -9.33
CA LEU A 297 -34.08 0.50 -8.46
C LEU A 297 -35.45 0.46 -9.17
N ASN A 298 -35.76 1.47 -9.99
CA ASN A 298 -37.00 1.50 -10.79
C ASN A 298 -37.09 0.28 -11.70
N ARG A 299 -35.96 -0.24 -12.21
CA ARG A 299 -35.91 -1.44 -13.05
C ARG A 299 -36.06 -2.73 -12.26
N LEU A 300 -35.67 -2.72 -10.99
CA LEU A 300 -35.92 -3.81 -10.05
C LEU A 300 -37.34 -3.76 -9.47
N GLY A 301 -38.18 -2.81 -9.90
CA GLY A 301 -39.58 -2.68 -9.47
C GLY A 301 -39.79 -1.83 -8.21
N ASN A 302 -38.77 -1.08 -7.77
CA ASN A 302 -38.82 -0.30 -6.53
C ASN A 302 -38.66 1.19 -6.86
N GLN A 303 -39.69 1.99 -6.59
CA GLN A 303 -39.69 3.42 -6.87
C GLN A 303 -39.54 4.23 -5.58
N TYR A 304 -38.52 5.07 -5.54
CA TYR A 304 -38.25 5.95 -4.40
C TYR A 304 -37.87 7.35 -4.87
N GLU A 305 -38.06 8.33 -3.98
CA GLU A 305 -37.73 9.73 -4.23
C GLU A 305 -36.23 9.96 -4.40
N LEU A 306 -35.88 10.89 -5.29
CA LEU A 306 -34.48 11.21 -5.60
C LEU A 306 -33.71 11.71 -4.38
N GLY A 307 -34.32 12.58 -3.56
CA GLY A 307 -33.69 13.13 -2.36
C GLY A 307 -33.27 12.04 -1.37
N PHE A 308 -34.18 11.10 -1.07
CA PHE A 308 -33.90 9.94 -0.23
C PHE A 308 -32.76 9.08 -0.78
N LEU A 309 -32.77 8.79 -2.08
CA LEU A 309 -31.73 7.97 -2.71
C LEU A 309 -30.38 8.67 -2.72
N THR A 310 -30.31 9.96 -3.07
CA THR A 310 -29.09 10.77 -2.99
C THR A 310 -28.56 10.83 -1.55
N GLY A 311 -29.44 11.06 -0.56
CA GLY A 311 -29.09 11.07 0.85
C GLY A 311 -28.51 9.73 1.31
N SER A 312 -29.12 8.61 0.91
CA SER A 312 -28.60 7.27 1.24
C SER A 312 -27.18 7.04 0.69
N ILE A 313 -26.86 7.60 -0.49
CA ILE A 313 -25.53 7.51 -1.10
C ILE A 313 -24.54 8.42 -0.35
N PHE A 314 -24.93 9.64 0.03
CA PHE A 314 -24.09 10.53 0.84
C PHE A 314 -23.67 9.88 2.17
N ILE A 315 -24.62 9.28 2.87
CA ILE A 315 -24.37 8.61 4.15
C ILE A 315 -23.46 7.40 3.94
N SER A 316 -23.74 6.60 2.90
CA SER A 316 -22.93 5.45 2.50
C SER A 316 -21.48 5.83 2.21
N GLN A 317 -21.26 6.83 1.35
CA GLN A 317 -19.90 7.25 0.99
C GLN A 317 -19.17 7.92 2.15
N SER A 318 -19.87 8.67 3.00
CA SER A 318 -19.30 9.20 4.23
C SER A 318 -18.85 8.10 5.19
N ALA A 319 -19.62 7.02 5.32
CA ALA A 319 -19.20 5.86 6.10
C ALA A 319 -17.92 5.21 5.53
N ASN A 320 -17.69 5.25 4.21
CA ASN A 320 -16.43 4.81 3.59
C ASN A 320 -15.25 5.76 3.83
N VAL A 321 -15.52 7.05 4.04
CA VAL A 321 -14.49 8.03 4.42
C VAL A 321 -14.10 7.82 5.89
N ILE A 322 -15.08 7.55 6.75
CA ILE A 322 -14.88 7.38 8.20
C ILE A 322 -14.26 6.01 8.52
N LEU A 323 -14.77 4.92 7.92
CA LEU A 323 -14.34 3.57 8.28
C LEU A 323 -13.57 2.87 7.14
N PRO A 324 -12.57 2.04 7.47
CA PRO A 324 -11.93 1.17 6.49
C PRO A 324 -12.93 0.09 5.99
N ALA A 325 -12.51 -0.68 4.98
CA ALA A 325 -13.22 -1.87 4.47
C ALA A 325 -14.57 -1.66 3.73
N ARG A 326 -14.84 -0.47 3.15
CA ARG A 326 -16.06 -0.20 2.35
C ARG A 326 -17.38 -0.50 3.09
N ILE A 327 -17.42 -0.28 4.41
CA ILE A 327 -18.59 -0.52 5.26
C ILE A 327 -19.82 0.30 4.83
N GLY A 328 -19.62 1.39 4.11
CA GLY A 328 -20.68 2.24 3.59
C GLY A 328 -21.66 1.54 2.66
N ASP A 329 -21.27 0.51 1.92
CA ASP A 329 -22.23 -0.26 1.11
C ASP A 329 -23.24 -1.01 2.01
N LEU A 330 -22.79 -1.54 3.17
CA LEU A 330 -23.68 -2.12 4.19
C LEU A 330 -24.57 -1.07 4.84
N SER A 331 -24.01 0.11 5.13
CA SER A 331 -24.78 1.26 5.61
C SER A 331 -25.94 1.62 4.67
N ARG A 332 -25.71 1.63 3.35
CA ARG A 332 -26.77 1.88 2.36
C ARG A 332 -27.85 0.79 2.39
N MET A 333 -27.46 -0.48 2.45
CA MET A 333 -28.41 -1.60 2.56
C MET A 333 -29.26 -1.50 3.82
N TYR A 334 -28.64 -1.15 4.96
CA TYR A 334 -29.35 -0.92 6.22
C TYR A 334 -30.37 0.21 6.10
N ILE A 335 -30.00 1.36 5.51
CA ILE A 335 -30.90 2.50 5.33
C ILE A 335 -32.12 2.12 4.48
N LEU A 336 -31.90 1.40 3.38
CA LEU A 336 -32.96 0.94 2.48
C LEU A 336 -33.90 -0.06 3.16
N LYS A 337 -33.35 -1.02 3.93
CA LYS A 337 -34.14 -1.98 4.70
C LYS A 337 -34.93 -1.29 5.81
N LYS A 338 -34.30 -0.44 6.62
CA LYS A 338 -34.96 0.24 7.76
C LYS A 338 -36.02 1.24 7.31
N SER A 339 -35.73 2.04 6.28
CA SER A 339 -36.57 3.19 5.91
C SER A 339 -37.63 2.86 4.86
N LYS A 340 -37.42 1.81 4.06
CA LYS A 340 -38.27 1.47 2.90
C LYS A 340 -38.59 -0.03 2.79
N ASP A 341 -38.22 -0.83 3.80
CA ASP A 341 -38.40 -2.29 3.85
C ASP A 341 -37.87 -3.05 2.62
N LEU A 342 -36.85 -2.50 1.95
CA LEU A 342 -36.30 -3.12 0.75
C LEU A 342 -35.58 -4.42 1.09
N ALA A 343 -35.88 -5.50 0.35
CA ALA A 343 -35.22 -6.79 0.52
C ALA A 343 -33.68 -6.69 0.42
N PHE A 344 -32.98 -7.45 1.26
CA PHE A 344 -31.52 -7.46 1.30
C PHE A 344 -30.91 -7.85 -0.05
N THR A 345 -31.47 -8.89 -0.70
CA THR A 345 -31.08 -9.34 -2.05
C THR A 345 -31.17 -8.22 -3.07
N THR A 346 -32.29 -7.50 -3.11
CA THR A 346 -32.51 -6.39 -4.05
C THR A 346 -31.58 -5.21 -3.78
N SER A 347 -31.36 -4.88 -2.51
CA SER A 347 -30.39 -3.86 -2.11
C SER A 347 -28.98 -4.24 -2.57
N PHE A 348 -28.54 -5.46 -2.26
CA PHE A 348 -27.22 -5.97 -2.66
C PHE A 348 -27.03 -6.03 -4.19
N SER A 349 -28.04 -6.50 -4.92
CA SER A 349 -28.03 -6.52 -6.40
C SER A 349 -27.91 -5.12 -6.97
N SER A 350 -28.68 -4.16 -6.46
CA SER A 350 -28.63 -2.77 -6.96
C SER A 350 -27.25 -2.13 -6.79
N ILE A 351 -26.60 -2.37 -5.66
CA ILE A 351 -25.23 -1.91 -5.38
C ILE A 351 -24.23 -2.62 -6.30
N THR A 352 -24.39 -3.92 -6.49
CA THR A 352 -23.50 -4.70 -7.36
C THR A 352 -23.57 -4.20 -8.80
N VAL A 353 -24.78 -3.99 -9.32
CA VAL A 353 -25.00 -3.39 -10.64
C VAL A 353 -24.28 -2.04 -10.72
N GLU A 354 -24.46 -1.16 -9.74
CA GLU A 354 -23.76 0.12 -9.70
C GLU A 354 -22.23 -0.03 -9.79
N ARG A 355 -21.63 -0.95 -9.01
CA ARG A 355 -20.17 -1.20 -9.03
C ARG A 355 -19.67 -1.75 -10.36
N VAL A 356 -20.43 -2.65 -10.97
CA VAL A 356 -20.12 -3.20 -12.29
C VAL A 356 -20.04 -2.08 -13.34
N PHE A 357 -21.06 -1.21 -13.38
CA PHE A 357 -21.09 -0.10 -14.34
C PHE A 357 -20.02 0.96 -14.03
N ASP A 358 -19.66 1.17 -12.76
CA ASP A 358 -18.51 2.00 -12.38
C ASP A 358 -17.20 1.43 -12.94
N ILE A 359 -16.93 0.13 -12.74
CA ILE A 359 -15.70 -0.52 -13.24
C ILE A 359 -15.61 -0.43 -14.76
N VAL A 360 -16.72 -0.71 -15.46
CA VAL A 360 -16.82 -0.53 -16.91
C VAL A 360 -16.46 0.89 -17.29
N ALA A 361 -17.14 1.89 -16.70
CA ALA A 361 -16.99 3.28 -17.10
C ALA A 361 -15.55 3.76 -16.89
N ILE A 362 -14.94 3.46 -15.73
CA ILE A 362 -13.53 3.77 -15.45
C ILE A 362 -12.61 3.09 -16.47
N THR A 363 -12.86 1.82 -16.79
CA THR A 363 -11.99 1.07 -17.72
C THR A 363 -12.12 1.62 -19.14
N SER A 364 -13.33 1.94 -19.60
CA SER A 364 -13.57 2.58 -20.90
C SER A 364 -12.88 3.94 -21.00
N ILE A 365 -12.98 4.76 -19.94
CA ILE A 365 -12.31 6.05 -19.81
C ILE A 365 -10.79 5.89 -19.86
N ALA A 366 -10.24 4.93 -19.10
CA ALA A 366 -8.80 4.65 -19.09
C ALA A 366 -8.28 4.17 -20.46
N ILE A 367 -9.07 3.36 -21.18
CA ILE A 367 -8.76 2.93 -22.53
C ILE A 367 -8.71 4.13 -23.48
N LEU A 368 -9.73 5.00 -23.47
CA LEU A 368 -9.76 6.21 -24.31
C LEU A 368 -8.60 7.16 -24.00
N ALA A 369 -8.24 7.28 -22.73
CA ALA A 369 -7.11 8.09 -22.29
C ALA A 369 -5.76 7.53 -22.79
N SER A 370 -5.61 6.20 -22.74
CA SER A 370 -4.40 5.50 -23.17
C SER A 370 -4.08 5.72 -24.64
N SER A 371 -5.09 5.79 -25.53
CA SER A 371 -4.86 6.04 -26.97
C SER A 371 -4.29 7.44 -27.28
N GLY A 372 -4.53 8.43 -26.42
CA GLY A 372 -3.88 9.74 -26.55
C GLY A 372 -2.46 9.79 -25.97
N ALA A 373 -2.19 8.93 -24.98
CA ALA A 373 -0.94 8.88 -24.22
C ALA A 373 0.15 8.02 -24.89
N THR A 374 -0.23 7.00 -25.68
CA THR A 374 0.68 6.05 -26.35
C THR A 374 1.67 6.69 -27.32
N SER A 375 1.44 7.93 -27.77
CA SER A 375 2.37 8.64 -28.66
C SER A 375 3.60 9.25 -27.94
N ARG A 376 3.58 9.31 -26.60
CA ARG A 376 4.62 9.98 -25.79
C ARG A 376 5.15 9.14 -24.63
N PHE A 377 4.42 8.11 -24.20
CA PHE A 377 4.93 7.11 -23.27
C PHE A 377 5.55 5.96 -24.07
N GLU A 378 6.85 5.72 -23.91
CA GLU A 378 7.44 4.41 -24.19
C GLU A 378 6.86 3.43 -23.17
N LEU A 379 5.71 2.85 -23.51
CA LEU A 379 5.09 1.82 -22.68
C LEU A 379 5.95 0.58 -22.77
N GLU A 380 6.40 0.08 -21.62
CA GLU A 380 7.03 -1.22 -21.55
C GLU A 380 6.11 -2.29 -22.19
N PRO A 381 6.64 -3.31 -22.88
CA PRO A 381 5.84 -4.30 -23.60
C PRO A 381 4.77 -5.01 -22.74
N TRP A 382 5.04 -5.18 -21.44
CA TRP A 382 4.09 -5.75 -20.49
C TRP A 382 2.91 -4.81 -20.20
N MET A 383 3.10 -3.49 -20.24
CA MET A 383 2.04 -2.49 -20.04
C MET A 383 1.10 -2.45 -21.24
N GLU A 384 1.63 -2.53 -22.47
CA GLU A 384 0.79 -2.65 -23.66
C GLU A 384 -0.06 -3.91 -23.63
N SER A 385 0.54 -5.03 -23.22
CA SER A 385 -0.16 -6.31 -23.09
C SER A 385 -1.29 -6.22 -22.07
N LEU A 386 -1.06 -5.52 -20.95
CA LEU A 386 -2.06 -5.29 -19.91
C LEU A 386 -3.22 -4.40 -20.41
N ILE A 387 -2.92 -3.37 -21.20
CA ILE A 387 -3.95 -2.53 -21.85
C ILE A 387 -4.78 -3.37 -22.84
N LYS A 388 -4.15 -4.20 -23.69
CA LYS A 388 -4.85 -5.09 -24.63
C LYS A 388 -5.73 -6.11 -23.89
N LEU A 389 -5.22 -6.73 -22.83
CA LEU A 389 -5.97 -7.66 -21.97
C LEU A 389 -7.17 -6.98 -21.31
N SER A 390 -7.02 -5.74 -20.80
CA SER A 390 -8.12 -5.00 -20.19
C SER A 390 -9.25 -4.69 -21.18
N ARG A 391 -8.91 -4.33 -22.44
CA ARG A 391 -9.89 -4.14 -23.52
C ARG A 391 -10.67 -5.42 -23.80
N LEU A 392 -9.97 -6.56 -23.90
CA LEU A 392 -10.58 -7.86 -24.13
C LEU A 392 -11.49 -8.27 -22.95
N ALA A 393 -11.06 -8.04 -21.71
CA ALA A 393 -11.82 -8.37 -20.50
C ALA A 393 -13.14 -7.60 -20.43
N VAL A 394 -13.16 -6.31 -20.77
CA VAL A 394 -14.40 -5.52 -20.82
C VAL A 394 -15.37 -6.05 -21.88
N VAL A 395 -14.87 -6.38 -23.08
CA VAL A 395 -15.69 -6.96 -24.16
C VAL A 395 -16.25 -8.32 -23.74
N LEU A 396 -15.42 -9.20 -23.18
CA LEU A 396 -15.84 -10.52 -22.69
C LEU A 396 -16.86 -10.39 -21.55
N PHE A 397 -16.69 -9.44 -20.64
CA PHE A 397 -17.64 -9.18 -19.56
C PHE A 397 -19.03 -8.85 -20.09
N PHE A 398 -19.13 -7.94 -21.06
CA PHE A 398 -20.41 -7.62 -21.70
C PHE A 398 -20.97 -8.76 -22.52
N LEU A 399 -20.12 -9.52 -23.22
CA LEU A 399 -20.53 -10.70 -23.97
C LEU A 399 -21.12 -11.78 -23.04
N ILE A 400 -20.49 -12.03 -21.89
CA ILE A 400 -20.97 -12.98 -20.88
C ILE A 400 -22.31 -12.50 -20.30
N LEU A 401 -22.43 -11.23 -19.92
CA LEU A 401 -23.70 -10.67 -19.44
C LEU A 401 -24.82 -10.80 -20.48
N PHE A 402 -24.51 -10.54 -21.75
CA PHE A 402 -25.44 -10.71 -22.86
C PHE A 402 -25.89 -12.17 -23.02
N ILE A 403 -24.96 -13.12 -23.02
CA ILE A 403 -25.24 -14.57 -23.14
C ILE A 403 -26.06 -15.08 -21.95
N VAL A 404 -25.68 -14.72 -20.72
CA VAL A 404 -26.38 -15.15 -19.49
C VAL A 404 -27.83 -14.69 -19.49
N SER A 405 -28.08 -13.44 -19.88
CA SER A 405 -29.44 -12.93 -19.95
C SER A 405 -30.30 -13.56 -21.05
N PHE A 406 -29.68 -13.98 -22.17
CA PHE A 406 -30.40 -14.68 -23.24
C PHE A 406 -30.76 -16.11 -22.82
N ARG A 407 -29.89 -16.78 -22.04
CA ARG A 407 -30.15 -18.13 -21.48
C ARG A 407 -31.22 -18.13 -20.39
N GLU A 408 -31.32 -17.08 -19.57
CA GLU A 408 -32.28 -17.02 -18.46
C GLU A 408 -33.73 -16.77 -18.88
N GLY A 409 -33.98 -16.18 -20.05
CA GLY A 409 -35.32 -16.12 -20.65
C GLY A 409 -35.97 -17.50 -20.81
N ASN A 410 -35.15 -18.56 -20.96
CA ASN A 410 -35.57 -19.95 -21.10
C ASN A 410 -35.45 -20.79 -19.82
N ALA A 411 -34.70 -20.34 -18.80
CA ALA A 411 -34.42 -21.13 -17.58
C ALA A 411 -35.48 -20.97 -16.48
N ARG A 412 -36.20 -19.84 -16.45
CA ARG A 412 -37.25 -19.57 -15.43
C ARG A 412 -38.40 -20.59 -15.50
N LYS A 413 -38.71 -21.09 -16.70
CA LYS A 413 -39.72 -22.15 -16.93
C LYS A 413 -39.34 -23.51 -16.34
N ARG A 414 -38.07 -23.74 -15.99
CA ARG A 414 -37.56 -25.02 -15.46
C ARG A 414 -37.28 -25.03 -13.95
N LEU A 415 -37.07 -23.86 -13.33
CA LEU A 415 -36.72 -23.77 -11.90
C LEU A 415 -37.93 -23.68 -10.96
N GLU A 416 -39.10 -23.24 -11.45
CA GLU A 416 -40.34 -23.28 -10.65
C GLU A 416 -40.85 -24.71 -10.35
N ILE A 417 -40.34 -25.73 -11.05
CA ILE A 417 -40.82 -27.12 -10.94
C ILE A 417 -40.10 -27.92 -9.84
N ARG A 418 -39.00 -27.43 -9.26
CA ARG A 418 -38.22 -28.21 -8.27
C ARG A 418 -38.06 -27.48 -6.95
N ASN A 419 -39.18 -27.27 -6.27
CA ASN A 419 -39.20 -26.93 -4.85
C ASN A 419 -39.11 -28.20 -4.00
N SER A 420 -37.95 -28.44 -3.40
CA SER A 420 -37.80 -29.00 -2.05
C SER A 420 -36.32 -29.28 -1.79
N GLN A 421 -35.61 -28.30 -1.24
CA GLN A 421 -34.46 -28.56 -0.37
C GLN A 421 -34.42 -27.49 0.73
N ASN A 422 -35.04 -27.81 1.86
CA ASN A 422 -34.87 -27.05 3.10
C ASN A 422 -33.44 -27.27 3.61
N GLY A 423 -32.58 -26.28 3.38
CA GLY A 423 -31.20 -26.27 3.84
C GLY A 423 -30.46 -25.01 3.39
N LEU A 424 -29.30 -24.73 4.01
CA LEU A 424 -28.45 -23.56 3.71
C LEU A 424 -28.11 -23.48 2.21
N SER A 425 -27.87 -24.63 1.56
CA SER A 425 -27.61 -24.74 0.11
C SER A 425 -28.80 -24.28 -0.74
N GLY A 426 -30.03 -24.56 -0.33
CA GLY A 426 -31.25 -24.09 -1.01
C GLY A 426 -31.38 -22.57 -0.93
N LYS A 427 -31.16 -21.99 0.25
CA LYS A 427 -31.17 -20.53 0.45
C LYS A 427 -30.08 -19.82 -0.38
N ILE A 428 -28.87 -20.37 -0.44
CA ILE A 428 -27.77 -19.84 -1.26
C ILE A 428 -28.10 -19.89 -2.75
N LYS A 429 -28.70 -20.99 -3.24
CA LYS A 429 -29.10 -21.12 -4.64
C LYS A 429 -30.20 -20.11 -5.02
N ILE A 430 -31.20 -19.93 -4.16
CA ILE A 430 -32.28 -18.94 -4.37
C ILE A 430 -31.71 -17.51 -4.36
N PHE A 431 -30.80 -17.22 -3.44
CA PHE A 431 -30.08 -15.95 -3.40
C PHE A 431 -29.32 -15.72 -4.71
N ALA A 432 -28.50 -16.68 -5.13
CA ALA A 432 -27.68 -16.58 -6.33
C ALA A 432 -28.51 -16.44 -7.61
N SER A 433 -29.61 -17.19 -7.74
CA SER A 433 -30.49 -17.10 -8.92
C SER A 433 -31.25 -15.78 -8.96
N THR A 434 -31.75 -15.30 -7.82
CA THR A 434 -32.44 -14.00 -7.72
C THR A 434 -31.46 -12.85 -8.04
N PHE A 435 -30.25 -12.94 -7.51
CA PHE A 435 -29.17 -11.98 -7.74
C PHE A 435 -28.76 -11.90 -9.21
N LEU A 436 -28.46 -13.04 -9.85
CA LEU A 436 -28.08 -13.09 -11.26
C LEU A 436 -29.20 -12.56 -12.16
N HIS A 437 -30.45 -12.91 -11.86
CA HIS A 437 -31.61 -12.41 -12.58
C HIS A 437 -31.79 -10.89 -12.45
N GLN A 438 -31.61 -10.33 -11.26
CA GLN A 438 -31.72 -8.88 -11.04
C GLN A 438 -30.62 -8.10 -11.77
N ILE A 439 -29.40 -8.64 -11.84
CA ILE A 439 -28.31 -8.05 -12.63
C ILE A 439 -28.64 -8.11 -14.13
N SER A 440 -29.16 -9.24 -14.63
CA SER A 440 -29.48 -9.42 -16.04
C SER A 440 -30.60 -8.48 -16.51
N ILE A 441 -31.60 -8.21 -15.66
CA ILE A 441 -32.67 -7.23 -15.95
C ILE A 441 -32.12 -5.84 -16.29
N VAL A 442 -31.10 -5.36 -15.56
CA VAL A 442 -30.52 -4.03 -15.79
C VAL A 442 -29.51 -4.05 -16.93
N ALA A 443 -28.71 -5.12 -17.05
CA ALA A 443 -27.63 -5.21 -18.01
C ALA A 443 -28.09 -5.42 -19.47
N VAL A 444 -29.26 -6.02 -19.71
CA VAL A 444 -29.58 -6.51 -21.07
C VAL A 444 -30.67 -5.72 -21.78
N ARG A 445 -31.48 -4.95 -21.06
CA ARG A 445 -32.42 -4.03 -21.72
C ARG A 445 -31.66 -2.82 -22.27
N PRO A 446 -31.64 -2.58 -23.60
CA PRO A 446 -30.80 -1.55 -24.20
C PRO A 446 -31.01 -0.15 -23.61
N ARG A 447 -32.25 0.24 -23.34
CA ARG A 447 -32.57 1.55 -22.74
C ARG A 447 -32.03 1.71 -21.31
N SER A 448 -32.17 0.69 -20.47
CA SER A 448 -31.66 0.71 -19.08
C SER A 448 -30.14 0.70 -19.06
N PHE A 449 -29.56 -0.17 -19.87
CA PHE A 449 -28.12 -0.28 -20.04
C PHE A 449 -27.49 1.04 -20.48
N LEU A 450 -28.07 1.69 -21.50
CA LEU A 450 -27.61 2.97 -22.02
C LEU A 450 -27.77 4.08 -20.97
N ALA A 451 -28.89 4.12 -20.24
CA ALA A 451 -29.12 5.13 -19.21
C ALA A 451 -28.12 5.01 -18.04
N VAL A 452 -27.88 3.79 -17.53
CA VAL A 452 -26.94 3.55 -16.43
C VAL A 452 -25.48 3.75 -16.90
N THR A 453 -25.15 3.36 -18.12
CA THR A 453 -23.83 3.63 -18.72
C THR A 453 -23.59 5.12 -18.89
N ALA A 454 -24.54 5.85 -19.49
CA ALA A 454 -24.42 7.28 -19.75
C ALA A 454 -24.30 8.08 -18.45
N SER A 455 -25.14 7.78 -17.45
CA SER A 455 -25.04 8.42 -16.13
C SER A 455 -23.72 8.09 -15.43
N SER A 456 -23.21 6.86 -15.54
CA SER A 456 -21.90 6.50 -14.99
C SER A 456 -20.76 7.25 -15.68
N LEU A 457 -20.73 7.29 -17.02
CA LEU A 457 -19.73 8.06 -17.77
C LEU A 457 -19.77 9.54 -17.42
N LEU A 458 -20.96 10.13 -17.25
CA LEU A 458 -21.12 11.53 -16.86
C LEU A 458 -20.58 11.78 -15.44
N ILE A 459 -20.91 10.92 -14.48
CA ILE A 459 -20.39 11.00 -13.11
C ILE A 459 -18.86 10.93 -13.11
N TRP A 460 -18.27 9.96 -13.81
CA TRP A 460 -16.81 9.84 -13.91
C TRP A 460 -16.17 11.01 -14.67
N GLY A 461 -16.84 11.54 -15.69
CA GLY A 461 -16.43 12.74 -16.40
C GLY A 461 -16.40 13.97 -15.49
N ILE A 462 -17.37 14.13 -14.59
CA ILE A 462 -17.37 15.20 -13.57
C ILE A 462 -16.22 15.01 -12.58
N ASP A 463 -15.94 13.79 -12.13
CA ASP A 463 -14.83 13.51 -11.21
C ASP A 463 -13.47 13.84 -11.85
N ILE A 464 -13.32 13.57 -13.15
CA ILE A 464 -12.14 13.92 -13.96
C ILE A 464 -12.05 15.43 -14.15
N PHE A 465 -13.15 16.08 -14.51
CA PHE A 465 -13.18 17.52 -14.73
C PHE A 465 -12.92 18.31 -13.44
N THR A 466 -13.37 17.79 -12.30
CA THR A 466 -13.02 18.29 -10.96
C THR A 466 -11.50 18.27 -10.77
N CYS A 467 -10.86 17.13 -11.03
CA CYS A 467 -9.40 16.99 -10.91
C CYS A 467 -8.66 17.92 -11.90
N PHE A 468 -9.18 18.08 -13.11
CA PHE A 468 -8.67 19.05 -14.09
C PHE A 468 -8.71 20.49 -13.55
N LEU A 469 -9.81 20.91 -12.93
CA LEU A 469 -9.91 22.24 -12.33
C LEU A 469 -8.95 22.41 -11.15
N VAL A 470 -8.76 21.38 -10.33
CA VAL A 470 -7.76 21.41 -9.25
C VAL A 470 -6.36 21.56 -9.84
N LEU A 471 -6.01 20.81 -10.89
CA LEU A 471 -4.71 20.94 -11.55
C LEU A 471 -4.52 22.34 -12.17
N LYS A 472 -5.55 22.89 -12.83
CA LYS A 472 -5.54 24.23 -13.41
C LYS A 472 -5.47 25.34 -12.36
N SER A 473 -5.68 25.04 -11.08
CA SER A 473 -5.51 26.03 -10.01
C SER A 473 -4.05 26.43 -9.83
N PHE A 474 -3.09 25.64 -10.34
CA PHE A 474 -1.65 25.89 -10.22
C PHE A 474 -1.11 26.59 -11.48
N PRO A 475 -0.57 27.82 -11.37
CA PRO A 475 -0.07 28.59 -12.52
C PRO A 475 1.08 27.91 -13.27
N THR A 476 1.90 27.14 -12.55
CA THR A 476 3.10 26.47 -13.06
C THR A 476 2.78 25.21 -13.89
N VAL A 477 1.54 24.74 -13.89
CA VAL A 477 1.09 23.57 -14.65
C VAL A 477 0.34 24.04 -15.90
N GLY A 478 1.07 24.33 -16.97
CA GLY A 478 0.43 24.76 -18.22
C GLY A 478 1.35 25.21 -19.35
N GLU A 479 2.60 25.58 -19.07
CA GLU A 479 3.48 26.13 -20.11
C GLU A 479 4.24 25.06 -20.91
N SER A 480 4.40 23.83 -20.39
CA SER A 480 5.23 22.79 -20.99
C SER A 480 4.47 21.56 -21.53
N VAL A 481 3.15 21.50 -21.35
CA VAL A 481 2.34 20.28 -21.56
C VAL A 481 1.18 20.59 -22.52
N SER A 482 1.12 19.89 -23.66
CA SER A 482 -0.01 20.02 -24.62
C SER A 482 -1.36 19.74 -23.94
N SER A 483 -2.38 20.53 -24.27
CA SER A 483 -3.73 20.41 -23.67
C SER A 483 -4.32 19.00 -23.81
N THR A 484 -4.09 18.32 -24.94
CA THR A 484 -4.57 16.95 -25.18
C THR A 484 -3.87 15.94 -24.26
N TYR A 485 -2.57 16.11 -24.05
CA TYR A 485 -1.78 15.20 -23.22
C TYR A 485 -2.10 15.39 -21.72
N MET A 486 -2.32 16.63 -21.28
CA MET A 486 -2.78 16.93 -19.93
C MET A 486 -4.12 16.26 -19.61
N ILE A 487 -5.06 16.27 -20.56
CA ILE A 487 -6.34 15.58 -20.40
C ILE A 487 -6.14 14.07 -20.26
N SER A 488 -5.37 13.43 -21.16
CA SER A 488 -5.05 11.99 -21.05
C SER A 488 -4.40 11.62 -19.70
N LEU A 489 -3.51 12.48 -19.20
CA LEU A 489 -2.82 12.29 -17.93
C LEU A 489 -3.79 12.31 -16.74
N ILE A 490 -4.71 13.29 -16.70
CA ILE A 490 -5.72 13.41 -15.63
C ILE A 490 -6.67 12.21 -15.66
N PHE A 491 -7.10 11.79 -16.85
CA PHE A 491 -7.94 10.60 -16.99
C PHE A 491 -7.25 9.36 -16.40
N LEU A 492 -5.98 9.14 -16.72
CA LEU A 492 -5.20 8.02 -16.18
C LEU A 492 -5.02 8.15 -14.65
N ALA A 493 -4.74 9.35 -14.16
CA ALA A 493 -4.52 9.63 -12.74
C ALA A 493 -5.80 9.35 -11.93
N VAL A 494 -6.95 9.84 -12.39
CA VAL A 494 -8.24 9.62 -11.73
C VAL A 494 -8.64 8.15 -11.81
N ALA A 495 -8.45 7.48 -12.95
CA ALA A 495 -8.75 6.05 -13.08
C ALA A 495 -7.91 5.21 -12.11
N LEU A 496 -6.59 5.41 -12.08
CA LEU A 496 -5.69 4.67 -11.20
C LEU A 496 -5.94 4.99 -9.72
N GLY A 497 -6.18 6.26 -9.40
CA GLY A 497 -6.53 6.68 -8.04
C GLY A 497 -7.80 5.99 -7.53
N ASN A 498 -8.83 5.87 -8.36
CA ASN A 498 -10.06 5.18 -7.97
C ASN A 498 -9.90 3.67 -7.87
N ILE A 499 -9.01 3.06 -8.68
CA ILE A 499 -8.60 1.67 -8.51
C ILE A 499 -7.88 1.50 -7.16
N ALA A 500 -7.02 2.45 -6.75
CA ALA A 500 -6.37 2.41 -5.45
C ALA A 500 -7.38 2.44 -4.28
N LYS A 501 -8.53 3.11 -4.45
CA LYS A 501 -9.66 3.08 -3.48
C LYS A 501 -10.41 1.73 -3.42
N ILE A 502 -10.11 0.78 -4.31
CA ILE A 502 -10.68 -0.58 -4.25
C ILE A 502 -10.03 -1.39 -3.13
N ILE A 503 -8.76 -1.13 -2.82
CA ILE A 503 -8.04 -1.82 -1.73
C ILE A 503 -8.18 -0.95 -0.48
N PRO A 504 -9.07 -1.28 0.47
CA PRO A 504 -9.44 -0.35 1.54
C PRO A 504 -8.47 -0.46 2.71
N ILE A 505 -7.21 -0.05 2.48
CA ILE A 505 -6.11 -0.15 3.45
C ILE A 505 -6.26 0.90 4.56
N THR A 506 -6.70 2.11 4.21
CA THR A 506 -6.84 3.26 5.12
C THR A 506 -8.25 3.87 5.03
N PRO A 507 -8.76 4.51 6.10
CA PRO A 507 -10.01 5.27 6.05
C PRO A 507 -9.98 6.30 4.92
N GLY A 508 -11.05 6.36 4.11
CA GLY A 508 -11.12 7.25 2.96
C GLY A 508 -10.06 7.03 1.88
N ALA A 509 -9.28 5.94 1.94
CA ALA A 509 -8.12 5.70 1.06
C ALA A 509 -7.07 6.82 1.10
N ILE A 510 -6.97 7.52 2.23
CA ILE A 510 -5.97 8.56 2.45
C ILE A 510 -4.57 7.91 2.42
N GLY A 511 -3.67 8.49 1.63
CA GLY A 511 -2.32 8.02 1.35
C GLY A 511 -2.24 7.21 0.05
N THR A 512 -3.13 6.24 -0.18
CA THR A 512 -3.08 5.40 -1.40
C THR A 512 -3.55 6.16 -2.63
N TYR A 513 -4.56 7.01 -2.49
CA TYR A 513 -5.05 7.88 -3.56
C TYR A 513 -3.97 8.89 -4.00
N GLU A 514 -3.36 9.56 -3.02
CA GLU A 514 -2.36 10.60 -3.25
C GLU A 514 -1.12 10.02 -3.93
N VAL A 515 -0.62 8.87 -3.47
CA VAL A 515 0.52 8.21 -4.09
C VAL A 515 0.21 7.78 -5.52
N ALA A 516 -0.98 7.22 -5.78
CA ALA A 516 -1.37 6.81 -7.12
C ALA A 516 -1.45 7.98 -8.10
N LEU A 517 -2.11 9.08 -7.71
CA LEU A 517 -2.19 10.29 -8.55
C LEU A 517 -0.83 10.94 -8.76
N THR A 518 -0.03 11.08 -7.68
CA THR A 518 1.32 11.67 -7.75
C THR A 518 2.21 10.88 -8.68
N ALA A 519 2.16 9.54 -8.63
CA ALA A 519 2.94 8.68 -9.51
C ALA A 519 2.57 8.89 -10.97
N VAL A 520 1.27 8.95 -11.29
CA VAL A 520 0.82 9.20 -12.67
C VAL A 520 1.24 10.58 -13.14
N PHE A 521 1.03 11.64 -12.35
CA PHE A 521 1.46 12.99 -12.70
C PHE A 521 2.99 13.09 -12.87
N GLY A 522 3.76 12.41 -12.03
CA GLY A 522 5.22 12.30 -12.14
C GLY A 522 5.66 11.64 -13.44
N LEU A 523 5.02 10.53 -13.83
CA LEU A 523 5.23 9.91 -15.15
C LEU A 523 4.85 10.89 -16.28
N GLY A 524 3.85 11.73 -16.03
CA GLY A 524 3.40 12.78 -16.92
C GLY A 524 4.37 13.96 -17.13
N GLY A 525 5.47 14.02 -16.37
CA GLY A 525 6.42 15.14 -16.38
C GLY A 525 6.05 16.29 -15.42
N ILE A 526 5.02 16.12 -14.59
CA ILE A 526 4.67 17.08 -13.53
C ILE A 526 5.56 16.81 -12.32
N LYS A 527 6.11 17.87 -11.73
CA LYS A 527 6.92 17.78 -10.52
C LYS A 527 6.17 17.01 -9.41
N PRO A 528 6.78 16.01 -8.74
CA PRO A 528 6.10 15.18 -7.73
C PRO A 528 5.44 15.99 -6.61
N GLU A 529 6.03 17.11 -6.21
CA GLU A 529 5.53 17.98 -5.14
C GLU A 529 4.21 18.64 -5.53
N ILE A 530 4.11 19.08 -6.80
CA ILE A 530 2.88 19.64 -7.37
C ILE A 530 1.84 18.54 -7.55
N GLY A 531 2.23 17.39 -8.12
CA GLY A 531 1.34 16.25 -8.31
C GLY A 531 0.71 15.75 -7.01
N PHE A 532 1.50 15.71 -5.92
CA PHE A 532 1.03 15.39 -4.58
C PHE A 532 0.09 16.45 -4.03
N THR A 533 0.43 17.74 -4.19
CA THR A 533 -0.43 18.85 -3.74
C THR A 533 -1.80 18.81 -4.43
N VAL A 534 -1.83 18.59 -5.75
CA VAL A 534 -3.06 18.42 -6.53
C VAL A 534 -3.89 17.25 -6.00
N ALA A 535 -3.25 16.10 -5.76
CA ALA A 535 -3.94 14.91 -5.28
C ALA A 535 -4.56 15.13 -3.90
N VAL A 536 -3.84 15.78 -2.98
CA VAL A 536 -4.33 16.14 -1.65
C VAL A 536 -5.53 17.09 -1.74
N LEU A 537 -5.43 18.17 -2.53
CA LEU A 537 -6.53 19.14 -2.67
C LEU A 537 -7.78 18.54 -3.32
N ASP A 538 -7.61 17.74 -4.38
CA ASP A 538 -8.72 17.03 -5.02
C ASP A 538 -9.41 16.09 -4.04
N HIS A 539 -8.63 15.36 -3.23
CA HIS A 539 -9.18 14.45 -2.24
C HIS A 539 -9.89 15.18 -1.09
N ILE A 540 -9.34 16.31 -0.61
CA ILE A 540 -9.96 17.17 0.41
C ILE A 540 -11.31 17.69 -0.07
N ILE A 541 -11.39 18.21 -1.31
CA ILE A 541 -12.65 18.72 -1.88
C ILE A 541 -13.70 17.61 -1.89
N LYS A 542 -13.35 16.44 -2.43
CA LYS A 542 -14.29 15.31 -2.58
C LYS A 542 -14.74 14.78 -1.22
N ASN A 543 -13.83 14.59 -0.28
CA ASN A 543 -14.15 14.07 1.06
C ASN A 543 -14.95 15.08 1.89
N SER A 544 -14.65 16.37 1.80
CA SER A 544 -15.38 17.42 2.52
C SER A 544 -16.84 17.49 2.06
N ILE A 545 -17.07 17.52 0.75
CA ILE A 545 -18.44 17.52 0.19
C ILE A 545 -19.18 16.24 0.58
N THR A 546 -18.50 15.10 0.54
CA THR A 546 -19.07 13.80 0.96
C THR A 546 -19.53 13.87 2.42
N LEU A 547 -18.65 14.27 3.35
CA LEU A 547 -18.93 14.28 4.78
C LEU A 547 -20.01 15.30 5.17
N ILE A 548 -19.99 16.50 4.57
CA ILE A 548 -21.00 17.53 4.81
C ILE A 548 -22.36 17.03 4.32
N GLY A 549 -22.44 16.51 3.09
CA GLY A 549 -23.69 15.97 2.56
C GLY A 549 -24.20 14.74 3.33
N GLY A 550 -23.29 13.89 3.83
CA GLY A 550 -23.65 12.78 4.71
C GLY A 550 -24.22 13.23 6.05
N GLY A 551 -23.65 14.28 6.66
CA GLY A 551 -24.17 14.88 7.89
C GLY A 551 -25.56 15.48 7.71
N LEU A 552 -25.76 16.24 6.64
CA LEU A 552 -27.06 16.82 6.29
C LEU A 552 -28.11 15.73 6.03
N ALA A 553 -27.78 14.73 5.21
CA ALA A 553 -28.68 13.62 4.91
C ALA A 553 -29.03 12.77 6.14
N LEU A 554 -28.10 12.56 7.09
CA LEU A 554 -28.42 11.89 8.36
C LEU A 554 -29.44 12.67 9.18
N SER A 555 -29.28 14.00 9.25
CA SER A 555 -30.20 14.88 9.96
C SER A 555 -31.59 14.85 9.32
N GLU A 556 -31.67 14.95 7.99
CA GLU A 556 -32.93 14.91 7.24
C GLU A 556 -33.66 13.57 7.37
N LEU A 557 -32.91 12.46 7.42
CA LEU A 557 -33.47 11.11 7.55
C LEU A 557 -33.71 10.68 9.01
N GLY A 558 -33.40 11.53 9.99
CA GLY A 558 -33.56 11.21 11.42
C GLY A 558 -32.68 10.06 11.90
N LEU A 559 -31.54 9.82 11.25
CA LEU A 559 -30.63 8.71 11.53
C LEU A 559 -29.39 9.18 12.30
N ARG A 560 -28.79 8.27 13.08
CA ARG A 560 -27.54 8.54 13.81
C ARG A 560 -26.38 7.75 13.24
N TRP A 561 -25.17 8.33 13.25
CA TRP A 561 -23.94 7.63 12.83
C TRP A 561 -23.76 6.28 13.52
N ARG A 562 -24.07 6.16 14.82
CA ARG A 562 -23.97 4.88 15.53
C ARG A 562 -24.85 3.79 14.93
N GLU A 563 -26.05 4.12 14.48
CA GLU A 563 -26.98 3.16 13.90
C GLU A 563 -26.53 2.69 12.51
N VAL A 564 -25.94 3.60 11.74
CA VAL A 564 -25.54 3.33 10.37
C VAL A 564 -24.16 2.66 10.27
N LEU A 565 -23.27 2.92 11.24
CA LEU A 565 -21.93 2.36 11.31
C LEU A 565 -21.87 1.05 12.11
N CYS A 566 -22.71 0.89 13.14
CA CYS A 566 -22.92 -0.39 13.83
C CYS A 566 -24.16 -1.04 13.25
N THR A 567 -24.02 -1.69 12.09
CA THR A 567 -25.12 -2.43 11.46
C THR A 567 -25.69 -3.44 12.46
N ASP A 568 -26.91 -3.19 12.93
CA ASP A 568 -27.63 -4.13 13.77
C ASP A 568 -27.87 -5.42 12.97
N LYS A 569 -27.33 -6.53 13.47
CA LYS A 569 -27.40 -7.83 12.79
C LYS A 569 -28.85 -8.29 12.68
N ASP A 570 -29.73 -7.87 13.57
CA ASP A 570 -31.13 -8.29 13.56
C ASP A 570 -31.95 -7.56 12.50
N VAL A 571 -31.53 -6.35 12.08
CA VAL A 571 -32.17 -5.62 10.97
C VAL A 571 -31.81 -6.21 9.60
N LEU A 572 -30.63 -6.81 9.46
CA LEU A 572 -30.17 -7.46 8.22
C LEU A 572 -30.56 -8.94 8.12
N LYS A 573 -31.05 -9.56 9.20
CA LYS A 573 -31.61 -10.92 9.19
C LYS A 573 -33.04 -10.87 8.64
N GLY A 574 -33.16 -10.93 7.32
CA GLY A 574 -34.40 -11.27 6.60
C GLY A 574 -34.28 -12.65 5.97
#